data_AF-A0A212C3L0-F1
#
_entry.id   AF-A0A212C3L0-F1
#
_cell.length_a   1.000
_cell.length_b   1.000
_cell.length_c   1.000
_cell.angle_alpha   90.00
_cell.angle_beta   90.00
_cell.angle_gamma   90.00
#
_symmetry.space_group_name_H-M   'P 1'
#
loop_
_entity.id
_entity.type
_entity.pdbx_description
1 polymer ?
#
loop_
_entity_poly.entity_id
_entity_poly.type
_entity_poly.pdbx_seq_one_letter_code
_entity_poly.pdbx_strand_id
1 'polypeptide(L)'
;SVVNWSGQGLQKLSPNLPCEADIHTLILDKNQIIKLENLEKCKRLVQLSVANNRLVRMMGVAKLTQLRVLNLPHNSIGYVEGLKELVHLEWLNLAGNNL
;
A
#
# COMPACT_ATOMS: atom_id res chain seq x y z
N SER A 1 3.63 -13.12 -8.10
CA SER A 1 4.54 -13.52 -7.00
C SER A 1 4.19 -12.77 -5.72
N VAL A 2 4.67 -13.24 -4.56
CA VAL A 2 4.47 -12.61 -3.23
C VAL A 2 5.80 -12.08 -2.71
N VAL A 3 5.82 -10.81 -2.28
CA VAL A 3 6.98 -10.17 -1.65
C VAL A 3 6.58 -9.69 -0.26
N ASN A 4 7.31 -10.12 0.77
CA ASN A 4 7.07 -9.74 2.15
C ASN A 4 8.29 -9.00 2.73
N TRP A 5 8.12 -7.72 3.01
CA TRP A 5 9.10 -6.83 3.65
C TRP A 5 8.57 -6.28 4.97
N SER A 6 7.82 -7.09 5.71
CA SER A 6 7.31 -6.69 7.01
C SER A 6 8.44 -6.55 8.04
N GLY A 7 8.31 -5.63 8.99
CA GLY A 7 9.23 -5.53 10.13
C GLY A 7 10.65 -5.10 9.81
N GLN A 8 10.88 -4.47 8.65
CA GLN A 8 12.21 -4.05 8.18
C GLN A 8 12.60 -2.64 8.66
N GLY A 9 11.75 -1.98 9.47
CA GLY A 9 11.99 -0.61 9.93
C GLY A 9 11.92 0.44 8.82
N LEU A 10 11.28 0.12 7.68
CA LEU A 10 11.23 1.00 6.51
C LEU A 10 10.46 2.28 6.84
N GLN A 11 11.06 3.43 6.55
CA GLN A 11 10.36 4.73 6.61
C GLN A 11 9.89 5.19 5.22
N LYS A 12 10.54 4.68 4.17
CA LYS A 12 10.27 4.98 2.76
C LYS A 12 10.55 3.76 1.89
N LEU A 13 9.90 3.70 0.74
CA LEU A 13 10.15 2.69 -0.28
C LEU A 13 11.27 3.15 -1.22
N SER A 14 12.17 2.22 -1.58
CA SER A 14 13.25 2.51 -2.52
C SER A 14 12.69 2.76 -3.93
N PRO A 15 13.24 3.72 -4.71
CA PRO A 15 12.85 3.94 -6.11
C PRO A 15 13.18 2.75 -7.02
N ASN A 16 14.11 1.89 -6.60
CA ASN A 16 14.49 0.66 -7.30
C ASN A 16 13.70 -0.55 -6.79
N LEU A 17 12.45 -0.35 -6.36
CA LEU A 17 11.57 -1.45 -5.97
C LEU A 17 11.43 -2.40 -7.17
N PRO A 18 11.54 -3.73 -6.99
CA PRO A 18 11.53 -4.70 -8.09
C PRO A 18 10.11 -4.92 -8.65
N CYS A 19 9.40 -3.85 -8.97
CA CYS A 19 8.06 -3.85 -9.55
C CYS A 19 8.01 -4.56 -10.92
N GLU A 20 9.14 -4.66 -11.63
CA GLU A 20 9.26 -5.37 -12.91
C GLU A 20 9.22 -6.90 -12.75
N ALA A 21 9.35 -7.43 -11.53
CA ALA A 21 9.37 -8.88 -11.26
C ALA A 21 7.97 -9.51 -11.11
N ASP A 22 6.95 -8.96 -11.77
CA ASP A 22 5.55 -9.45 -11.71
C ASP A 22 5.04 -9.67 -10.27
N ILE A 23 5.27 -8.68 -9.40
CA ILE A 23 4.77 -8.71 -8.03
C ILE A 23 3.24 -8.57 -8.06
N HIS A 24 2.56 -9.55 -7.47
CA HIS A 24 1.10 -9.56 -7.35
C HIS A 24 0.65 -9.23 -5.93
N THR A 25 1.43 -9.62 -4.93
CA THR A 25 1.18 -9.32 -3.52
C THR A 25 2.40 -8.69 -2.89
N LEU A 26 2.22 -7.54 -2.25
CA LEU A 26 3.25 -6.82 -1.51
C LEU A 26 2.79 -6.61 -0.07
N ILE A 27 3.59 -7.10 0.88
CA ILE A 27 3.32 -6.98 2.32
C ILE A 27 4.41 -6.09 2.94
N LEU A 28 3.99 -4.95 3.48
CA LEU A 28 4.84 -3.91 4.08
C LEU A 28 4.49 -3.69 5.57
N ASP A 29 3.87 -4.67 6.21
CA ASP A 29 3.33 -4.53 7.55
C ASP A 29 4.42 -4.25 8.60
N LYS A 30 4.05 -3.62 9.71
CA LYS A 30 4.94 -3.40 10.87
C LYS A 30 6.22 -2.65 10.50
N ASN A 31 6.10 -1.63 9.65
CA ASN A 31 7.19 -0.71 9.31
C ASN A 31 6.89 0.69 9.90
N GLN A 32 7.63 1.70 9.45
CA GLN A 32 7.46 3.10 9.86
C GLN A 32 7.12 3.99 8.65
N ILE A 33 6.45 3.41 7.65
CA ILE A 33 6.19 4.08 6.37
C ILE A 33 5.17 5.20 6.58
N ILE A 34 5.54 6.40 6.12
CA ILE A 34 4.69 7.61 6.22
C ILE A 34 4.00 7.96 4.89
N LYS A 35 4.51 7.45 3.76
CA LYS A 35 3.99 7.68 2.40
C LYS A 35 4.26 6.48 1.50
N LEU A 36 3.34 6.19 0.58
CA LEU A 36 3.46 5.15 -0.44
C LEU A 36 3.91 5.74 -1.78
N GLU A 37 5.20 6.06 -1.89
CA GLU A 37 5.83 6.55 -3.12
C GLU A 37 6.56 5.41 -3.85
N ASN A 38 6.86 5.58 -5.14
CA ASN A 38 7.60 4.63 -5.99
C ASN A 38 6.87 3.31 -6.29
N LEU A 39 5.55 3.26 -6.11
CA LEU A 39 4.72 2.09 -6.43
C LEU A 39 4.11 2.15 -7.83
N GLU A 40 4.26 3.26 -8.56
CA GLU A 40 3.65 3.47 -9.89
C GLU A 40 4.10 2.47 -10.96
N LYS A 41 5.26 1.83 -10.77
CA LYS A 41 5.75 0.77 -11.66
C LYS A 41 5.13 -0.60 -11.37
N CYS A 42 4.56 -0.80 -10.18
CA CYS A 42 3.97 -2.07 -9.74
C CYS A 42 2.55 -2.26 -10.32
N LYS A 43 2.42 -2.14 -11.65
CA LYS A 43 1.12 -2.13 -12.36
C LYS A 43 0.33 -3.42 -12.27
N ARG A 44 0.97 -4.53 -11.91
CA ARG A 44 0.35 -5.86 -11.74
C ARG A 44 0.01 -6.19 -10.29
N LEU A 45 0.18 -5.24 -9.37
CA LEU A 45 -0.11 -5.46 -7.96
C LEU A 45 -1.62 -5.62 -7.73
N VAL A 46 -2.00 -6.75 -7.16
CA VAL A 46 -3.39 -7.14 -6.86
C VAL A 46 -3.70 -7.00 -5.38
N GLN A 47 -2.70 -7.23 -4.52
CA GLN A 47 -2.86 -7.15 -3.07
C GLN A 47 -1.74 -6.31 -2.45
N LEU A 48 -2.14 -5.34 -1.63
CA LEU A 48 -1.21 -4.50 -0.86
C LEU A 48 -1.62 -4.50 0.61
N SER A 49 -0.69 -4.89 1.49
CA SER A 49 -0.84 -4.73 2.93
C SER A 49 0.22 -3.78 3.47
N VAL A 50 -0.23 -2.79 4.24
CA VAL A 50 0.61 -1.78 4.91
C VAL A 50 0.11 -1.58 6.35
N ALA A 51 -0.30 -2.67 7.00
CA ALA A 51 -0.84 -2.64 8.35
C ALA A 51 0.23 -2.21 9.37
N ASN A 52 -0.17 -1.54 10.44
CA ASN A 52 0.75 -1.12 11.52
C ASN A 52 1.93 -0.28 10.98
N ASN A 53 1.60 0.82 10.29
CA ASN A 53 2.55 1.80 9.77
C ASN A 53 2.16 3.21 10.27
N ARG A 54 2.68 4.27 9.65
CA ARG A 54 2.47 5.67 10.06
C ARG A 54 1.86 6.52 8.95
N LEU A 55 1.09 5.90 8.05
CA LEU A 55 0.44 6.62 6.95
C LEU A 55 -0.59 7.60 7.50
N VAL A 56 -0.56 8.86 7.03
CA VAL A 56 -1.54 9.89 7.38
C VAL A 56 -2.56 10.16 6.26
N ARG A 57 -2.27 9.66 5.06
CA ARG A 57 -3.10 9.79 3.84
C ARG A 57 -2.92 8.58 2.94
N MET A 58 -3.91 8.31 2.09
CA MET A 58 -3.85 7.28 1.04
C MET A 58 -3.15 7.77 -0.24
N MET A 59 -2.08 8.56 -0.12
CA MET A 59 -1.36 9.08 -1.29
C MET A 59 -0.59 7.96 -2.00
N GLY A 60 -0.65 7.94 -3.34
CA GLY A 60 0.11 7.00 -4.18
C GLY A 60 -0.62 5.72 -4.57
N VAL A 61 -1.66 5.31 -3.81
CA VAL A 61 -2.42 4.08 -4.14
C VAL A 61 -3.23 4.22 -5.43
N ALA A 62 -3.67 5.43 -5.80
CA ALA A 62 -4.49 5.70 -6.99
C ALA A 62 -3.86 5.22 -8.32
N LYS A 63 -2.54 4.97 -8.36
CA LYS A 63 -1.84 4.46 -9.54
C LYS A 63 -1.91 2.92 -9.66
N LEU A 64 -2.32 2.23 -8.61
CA LEU A 64 -2.37 0.78 -8.53
C LEU A 64 -3.75 0.25 -8.94
N THR A 65 -4.14 0.55 -10.18
CA THR A 65 -5.51 0.33 -10.68
C THR A 65 -5.95 -1.14 -10.73
N GLN A 66 -5.00 -2.08 -10.65
CA GLN A 66 -5.25 -3.53 -10.59
C GLN A 66 -5.47 -4.06 -9.17
N LEU A 67 -5.39 -3.22 -8.13
CA LEU A 67 -5.62 -3.64 -6.74
C LEU A 67 -7.04 -4.17 -6.55
N ARG A 68 -7.13 -5.35 -5.93
CA ARG A 68 -8.37 -5.97 -5.46
C ARG A 68 -8.46 -5.95 -3.94
N VAL A 69 -7.31 -6.02 -3.25
CA VAL A 69 -7.23 -6.03 -1.78
C VAL A 69 -6.28 -4.94 -1.30
N LEU A 70 -6.78 -4.03 -0.47
CA LEU A 70 -6.01 -2.97 0.19
C LEU A 70 -6.19 -3.02 1.70
N ASN A 71 -5.15 -3.44 2.42
CA ASN A 71 -5.14 -3.59 3.87
C ASN A 71 -4.29 -2.50 4.53
N LEU A 72 -4.93 -1.52 5.18
CA LEU A 72 -4.28 -0.37 5.81
C LEU A 72 -4.61 -0.18 7.32
N PRO A 73 -4.94 -1.23 8.11
CA PRO A 73 -5.35 -1.02 9.49
C PRO A 73 -4.20 -0.55 10.37
N HIS A 74 -4.55 0.12 11.47
CA HIS A 74 -3.59 0.66 12.44
C HIS A 74 -2.53 1.56 11.79
N ASN A 75 -3.01 2.56 11.06
CA ASN A 75 -2.22 3.69 10.58
C ASN A 75 -2.77 4.98 11.26
N SER A 76 -2.53 6.15 10.68
CA SER A 76 -3.04 7.43 11.17
C SER A 76 -3.75 8.21 10.05
N ILE A 77 -4.37 7.50 9.11
CA ILE A 77 -5.02 8.08 7.94
C ILE A 77 -6.24 8.87 8.41
N GLY A 78 -6.22 10.19 8.19
CA GLY A 78 -7.37 11.07 8.45
C GLY A 78 -8.01 11.63 7.18
N TYR A 79 -7.50 11.24 6.02
CA TYR A 79 -8.02 11.68 4.73
C TYR A 79 -7.89 10.56 3.70
N VAL A 80 -9.04 10.13 3.18
CA VAL A 80 -9.15 9.08 2.16
C VAL A 80 -9.19 9.74 0.78
N GLU A 81 -8.29 9.31 -0.09
CA GLU A 81 -8.19 9.78 -1.47
C GLU A 81 -7.77 8.63 -2.39
N GLY A 82 -7.97 8.78 -3.70
CA GLY A 82 -7.49 7.82 -4.68
C GLY A 82 -8.35 6.55 -4.87
N LEU A 83 -9.47 6.41 -4.14
CA LEU A 83 -10.35 5.24 -4.26
C LEU A 83 -11.10 5.16 -5.59
N LYS A 84 -11.42 6.30 -6.22
CA LYS A 84 -12.16 6.34 -7.49
C LYS A 84 -11.37 5.72 -8.64
N GLU A 85 -10.04 5.70 -8.55
CA GLU A 85 -9.13 5.09 -9.52
C GLU A 85 -8.97 3.57 -9.31
N LEU A 86 -9.27 3.06 -8.11
CA LEU A 86 -9.16 1.64 -7.77
C LEU A 86 -10.41 0.87 -8.20
N VAL A 87 -10.70 0.89 -9.51
CA VAL A 87 -11.94 0.35 -10.10
C VAL A 87 -12.14 -1.16 -9.92
N HIS A 88 -11.08 -1.89 -9.55
CA HIS A 88 -11.11 -3.33 -9.28
C HIS A 88 -11.07 -3.66 -7.78
N LEU A 89 -11.13 -2.66 -6.89
CA LEU A 89 -11.03 -2.89 -5.46
C LEU A 89 -12.27 -3.63 -4.94
N GLU A 90 -12.04 -4.78 -4.32
CA GLU A 90 -13.08 -5.66 -3.76
C GLU A 90 -13.08 -5.63 -2.23
N TRP A 91 -11.92 -5.37 -1.63
CA TRP A 91 -11.77 -5.35 -0.18
C TRP A 91 -10.85 -4.23 0.28
N LEU A 92 -11.34 -3.43 1.23
CA LEU A 92 -10.65 -2.32 1.85
C LEU A 92 -10.77 -2.43 3.37
N ASN A 93 -9.64 -2.37 4.06
CA ASN A 93 -9.62 -2.30 5.52
C ASN A 93 -8.86 -1.06 5.98
N LEU A 94 -9.59 -0.18 6.67
CA LEU A 94 -9.08 1.05 7.28
C LEU A 94 -9.25 1.05 8.80
N ALA A 95 -9.51 -0.10 9.44
CA ALA A 95 -9.75 -0.17 10.88
C ALA A 95 -8.60 0.45 11.70
N GLY A 96 -8.93 1.21 12.74
CA GLY A 96 -7.93 1.85 13.59
C GLY A 96 -7.12 2.95 12.90
N ASN A 97 -7.71 3.64 11.92
CA ASN A 97 -7.24 4.93 11.40
C ASN A 97 -8.02 6.09 12.04
N ASN A 98 -7.64 7.33 11.72
CA ASN A 98 -8.22 8.56 12.26
C ASN A 98 -9.29 9.16 11.33
N LEU A 99 -10.15 8.30 10.76
CA LEU A 99 -11.16 8.66 9.76
C LEU A 99 -12.29 9.51 10.33
#